data_AF-A0A7M3Y4W1-F1
#
_entry.id   AF-A0A7M3Y4W1-F1
#
_cell.length_a   1.000
_cell.length_b   1.000
_cell.length_c   1.000
_cell.angle_alpha   90.00
_cell.angle_beta   90.00
_cell.angle_gamma   90.00
#
_symmetry.space_group_name_H-M   'P 1'
#
loop_
_entity.id
_entity.type
_entity.pdbx_description
1 polymer ?
#
loop_
_entity_poly.entity_id
_entity_poly.type
_entity_poly.pdbx_seq_one_letter_code
_entity_poly.pdbx_strand_id
1 'polypeptide(L)'
;MGWLGLDDTDHLGGGCTTLAFHRLLESLPTGVQLMGDPCLVRLYPMAKGRTRGNAALSAELQVDMAKESWIAWLEQYWSTTIEPLAGQWTPSTHAARPQVPSDPGFVWFETKPNVAFYRKAVKEDVSLKDVPQPDWSRGGEGKIGAAAAVAWSNRATTWEGIAWRHESDDVRRLDETALLVLDRDERLFACRDPRKGRGLLAPRGASPVLCGIRGTERQAVADAMQTLLQAAGTETAIGQRVFSTNQGSGDHLNPPLQSIVEKTEVIQGGHVALQTDQGTWLAFAPSGKVREVASHLCPGDVVQGLGLLSGKQGREGLHLEALSHLSGPLRNVRRPKCPSCDKRMKSAGKEQGLRCLGCGHRDEDRWIGDAVIPTGWVQPPLDRRRHLAPDLSKGLPDGLSLRDKAPTSS
;
A
#
# COMPACT_ATOMS: atom_id res chain seq x y z
N MET A 1 30.33 -12.33 0.49
CA MET A 1 28.97 -11.79 0.24
C MET A 1 28.35 -11.45 1.58
N GLY A 2 27.49 -10.45 1.64
CA GLY A 2 26.64 -10.18 2.80
C GLY A 2 25.59 -9.11 2.49
N TRP A 3 24.74 -8.81 3.46
CA TRP A 3 23.59 -7.94 3.30
C TRP A 3 23.62 -6.80 4.31
N LEU A 4 23.42 -5.61 3.77
CA LEU A 4 23.37 -4.36 4.52
C LEU A 4 21.93 -3.89 4.59
N GLY A 5 21.49 -3.38 5.74
CA GLY A 5 20.15 -2.80 5.91
C GLY A 5 20.19 -1.45 6.63
N LEU A 6 19.36 -0.49 6.21
CA LEU A 6 19.22 0.83 6.81
C LEU A 6 17.74 1.23 6.92
N ASP A 7 17.35 1.84 8.03
CA ASP A 7 16.03 2.43 8.22
C ASP A 7 16.05 3.63 9.17
N ASP A 8 14.96 4.39 9.18
CA ASP A 8 14.60 5.44 10.13
C ASP A 8 15.58 6.63 10.20
N THR A 9 16.06 7.06 9.03
CA THR A 9 16.93 8.24 8.89
C THR A 9 16.18 9.46 8.37
N ASP A 10 14.85 9.41 8.27
CA ASP A 10 14.00 10.49 7.77
C ASP A 10 13.24 11.21 8.88
N HIS A 11 13.01 12.52 8.71
CA HIS A 11 12.08 13.30 9.52
C HIS A 11 11.25 14.24 8.62
N LEU A 12 10.25 14.94 9.17
CA LEU A 12 9.32 15.74 8.34
C LEU A 12 9.92 17.02 7.73
N GLY A 13 10.99 17.56 8.31
CA GLY A 13 11.61 18.83 7.90
C GLY A 13 12.95 18.67 7.19
N GLY A 14 13.29 17.46 6.77
CA GLY A 14 14.61 17.13 6.23
C GLY A 14 14.90 15.63 6.38
N GLY A 15 15.91 15.13 5.69
CA GLY A 15 16.25 13.71 5.73
C GLY A 15 15.37 12.82 4.83
N CYS A 16 15.98 11.78 4.30
CA CYS A 16 15.31 10.79 3.47
C CYS A 16 16.11 9.49 3.49
N THR A 17 15.51 8.42 4.01
CA THR A 17 16.12 7.08 4.09
C THR A 17 16.65 6.62 2.74
N THR A 18 15.94 6.92 1.65
CA THR A 18 16.40 6.59 0.29
C THR A 18 17.62 7.38 -0.18
N LEU A 19 17.74 8.66 0.18
CA LEU A 19 18.93 9.45 -0.13
C LEU A 19 20.12 9.06 0.75
N ALA A 20 19.89 8.85 2.05
CA ALA A 20 20.92 8.40 2.99
C ALA A 20 21.52 7.06 2.54
N PHE A 21 20.67 6.14 2.10
CA PHE A 21 21.11 4.86 1.57
C PHE A 21 21.79 4.97 0.20
N HIS A 22 21.34 5.88 -0.67
CA HIS A 22 22.04 6.15 -1.93
C HIS A 22 23.47 6.64 -1.67
N ARG A 23 23.65 7.63 -0.78
CA ARG A 23 24.97 8.15 -0.39
C ARG A 23 25.84 7.08 0.28
N LEU A 24 25.26 6.23 1.12
CA LEU A 24 25.93 5.08 1.72
C LEU A 24 26.52 4.16 0.65
N LEU A 25 25.72 3.82 -0.37
CA LEU A 25 26.17 2.96 -1.47
C LEU A 25 27.23 3.64 -2.36
N GLU A 26 27.20 4.97 -2.51
CA GLU A 26 28.25 5.71 -3.23
C GLU A 26 29.56 5.82 -2.44
N SER A 27 29.48 5.75 -1.10
CA SER A 27 30.62 5.87 -0.19
C SER A 27 31.36 4.55 0.08
N LEU A 28 30.89 3.44 -0.50
CA LEU A 28 31.47 2.12 -0.27
C LEU A 28 32.98 2.12 -0.61
N PRO A 29 33.83 1.52 0.24
CA PRO A 29 35.26 1.56 0.05
C PRO A 29 35.69 0.65 -1.11
N THR A 30 36.89 0.88 -1.63
CA THR A 30 37.52 -0.02 -2.60
C THR A 30 37.53 -1.45 -2.05
N GLY A 31 37.13 -2.41 -2.89
CA GLY A 31 36.96 -3.82 -2.50
C GLY A 31 35.53 -4.19 -2.09
N VAL A 32 34.59 -3.23 -2.03
CA VAL A 32 33.18 -3.50 -1.78
C VAL A 32 32.34 -3.12 -2.98
N GLN A 33 31.53 -4.07 -3.48
CA GLN A 33 30.70 -3.88 -4.66
C GLN A 33 29.23 -4.19 -4.35
N LEU A 34 28.33 -3.35 -4.86
CA LEU A 34 26.89 -3.60 -4.84
C LEU A 34 26.54 -4.71 -5.84
N MET A 35 25.80 -5.70 -5.37
CA MET A 35 25.36 -6.84 -6.16
C MET A 35 23.87 -6.71 -6.47
N GLY A 36 23.55 -6.62 -7.77
CA GLY A 36 22.19 -6.42 -8.24
C GLY A 36 21.59 -5.07 -7.82
N ASP A 37 20.28 -5.02 -7.71
CA ASP A 37 19.57 -3.80 -7.30
C ASP A 37 19.30 -3.78 -5.80
N PRO A 38 19.44 -2.61 -5.15
CA PRO A 38 19.03 -2.45 -3.77
C PRO A 38 17.53 -2.59 -3.63
N CYS A 39 17.09 -2.98 -2.44
CA CYS A 39 15.68 -3.21 -2.13
C CYS A 39 15.08 -2.02 -1.39
N LEU A 40 13.86 -1.64 -1.76
CA LEU A 40 12.99 -0.76 -0.98
C LEU A 40 11.79 -1.57 -0.46
N VAL A 41 11.77 -1.80 0.84
CA VAL A 41 10.83 -2.71 1.49
C VAL A 41 9.88 -1.93 2.39
N ARG A 42 8.60 -1.90 2.00
CA ARG A 42 7.52 -1.34 2.82
C ARG A 42 7.14 -2.33 3.93
N LEU A 43 6.99 -1.82 5.14
CA LEU A 43 6.65 -2.61 6.33
C LEU A 43 5.21 -2.29 6.77
N TYR A 44 4.83 -2.74 7.98
CA TYR A 44 3.47 -2.66 8.47
C TYR A 44 2.89 -1.23 8.36
N PRO A 45 1.82 -1.01 7.55
CA PRO A 45 1.33 0.34 7.28
C PRO A 45 0.67 1.05 8.46
N MET A 46 0.39 0.33 9.55
CA MET A 46 -0.21 0.88 10.77
C MET A 46 0.77 0.98 11.93
N ALA A 47 2.07 0.75 11.66
CA ALA A 47 3.12 0.80 12.67
C ALA A 47 3.08 2.10 13.48
N LYS A 48 3.20 1.96 14.80
CA LYS A 48 3.27 3.11 15.71
C LYS A 48 4.60 3.84 15.52
N GLY A 49 4.58 5.15 15.74
CA GLY A 49 5.78 6.00 15.67
C GLY A 49 6.41 6.23 14.29
N ARG A 50 5.94 5.59 13.21
CA ARG A 50 6.56 5.74 11.88
C ARG A 50 5.96 6.88 11.04
N THR A 51 6.82 7.55 10.27
CA THR A 51 6.45 8.53 9.23
C THR A 51 5.61 7.87 8.13
N ARG A 52 5.01 8.68 7.26
CA ARG A 52 4.12 8.16 6.20
C ARG A 52 4.97 7.37 5.19
N GLY A 53 4.77 6.05 5.15
CA GLY A 53 5.36 5.19 4.13
C GLY A 53 6.16 4.01 4.68
N ASN A 54 6.59 4.03 5.95
CA ASN A 54 7.26 2.94 6.68
C ASN A 54 8.12 2.02 5.77
N ALA A 55 9.25 2.54 5.28
CA ALA A 55 10.08 1.86 4.29
C ALA A 55 11.53 1.75 4.76
N ALA A 56 12.04 0.54 4.75
CA ALA A 56 13.43 0.23 5.03
C ALA A 56 14.15 -0.24 3.77
N LEU A 57 15.48 -0.10 3.76
CA LEU A 57 16.30 -0.37 2.59
C LEU A 57 17.32 -1.46 2.87
N SER A 58 17.64 -2.24 1.85
CA SER A 58 18.71 -3.24 1.94
C SER A 58 19.49 -3.38 0.63
N ALA A 59 20.70 -3.89 0.73
CA ALA A 59 21.58 -4.14 -0.40
C ALA A 59 22.38 -5.42 -0.17
N GLU A 60 22.62 -6.17 -1.23
CA GLU A 60 23.55 -7.29 -1.23
C GLU A 60 24.92 -6.79 -1.70
N LEU A 61 25.97 -7.11 -0.96
CA LEU A 61 27.32 -6.63 -1.21
C LEU A 61 28.30 -7.80 -1.37
N GLN A 62 29.19 -7.69 -2.35
CA GLN A 62 30.43 -8.44 -2.39
C GLN A 62 31.49 -7.64 -1.64
N VAL A 63 31.99 -8.20 -0.54
CA VAL A 63 33.02 -7.59 0.31
C VAL A 63 34.30 -8.39 0.14
N ASP A 64 35.28 -7.81 -0.55
CA ASP A 64 36.62 -8.33 -0.79
C ASP A 64 37.64 -7.53 0.03
N MET A 65 37.49 -7.59 1.35
CA MET A 65 38.40 -6.99 2.31
C MET A 65 38.34 -7.74 3.65
N ALA A 66 39.34 -7.53 4.50
CA ALA A 66 39.38 -8.15 5.83
C ALA A 66 38.15 -7.74 6.67
N LYS A 67 37.62 -8.69 7.45
CA LYS A 67 36.42 -8.48 8.27
C LYS A 67 36.59 -7.29 9.22
N GLU A 68 37.76 -7.17 9.84
CA GLU A 68 38.08 -6.09 10.77
C GLU A 68 38.04 -4.72 10.09
N SER A 69 38.57 -4.61 8.88
CA SER A 69 38.54 -3.38 8.08
C SER A 69 37.11 -3.02 7.64
N TRP A 70 36.32 -4.02 7.28
CA TRP A 70 34.91 -3.80 6.93
C TRP A 70 34.09 -3.31 8.12
N ILE A 71 34.22 -3.95 9.29
CA ILE A 71 33.55 -3.52 10.52
C ILE A 71 34.02 -2.13 10.96
N ALA A 72 35.32 -1.82 10.84
CA ALA A 72 35.83 -0.49 11.14
C ALA A 72 35.24 0.59 10.22
N TRP A 73 35.09 0.28 8.93
CA TRP A 73 34.43 1.20 7.99
C TRP A 73 32.95 1.42 8.33
N LEU A 74 32.21 0.35 8.67
CA LEU A 74 30.81 0.45 9.10
C LEU A 74 30.67 1.32 10.35
N GLU A 75 31.56 1.16 11.34
CA GLU A 75 31.59 1.96 12.56
C GLU A 75 31.87 3.44 12.28
N GLN A 76 32.85 3.70 11.41
CA GLN A 76 33.19 5.05 11.00
C GLN A 76 32.03 5.71 10.29
N TYR A 77 31.44 5.06 9.28
CA TYR A 77 30.31 5.60 8.54
C TYR A 77 29.09 5.86 9.43
N TRP A 78 28.82 4.96 10.40
CA TRP A 78 27.77 5.17 11.40
C TRP A 78 28.01 6.48 12.17
N SER A 79 29.16 6.59 12.83
CA SER A 79 29.47 7.73 13.72
C SER A 79 29.55 9.07 12.98
N THR A 80 30.05 9.08 11.74
CA THR A 80 30.22 10.33 10.98
C THR A 80 28.96 10.78 10.25
N THR A 81 28.08 9.85 9.87
CA THR A 81 27.05 10.14 8.86
C THR A 81 25.64 9.75 9.30
N ILE A 82 25.46 8.63 10.01
CA ILE A 82 24.11 8.15 10.38
C ILE A 82 23.72 8.54 11.81
N GLU A 83 24.61 8.38 12.78
CA GLU A 83 24.39 8.76 14.18
C GLU A 83 23.95 10.23 14.34
N PRO A 84 24.53 11.22 13.62
CA PRO A 84 24.09 12.61 13.72
C PRO A 84 22.66 12.86 13.24
N LEU A 85 22.06 11.90 12.52
CA LEU A 85 20.66 11.98 12.07
C LEU A 85 19.68 11.57 13.16
N ALA A 86 20.13 10.94 14.25
CA ALA A 86 19.27 10.50 15.34
C ALA A 86 18.67 11.69 16.12
N GLY A 87 17.42 11.55 16.57
CA GLY A 87 16.74 12.58 17.36
C GLY A 87 16.25 13.79 16.56
N GLN A 88 16.45 13.81 15.24
CA GLN A 88 15.95 14.88 14.38
C GLN A 88 14.43 14.73 14.23
N TRP A 89 13.71 15.85 14.41
CA TRP A 89 12.26 15.87 14.24
C TRP A 89 11.80 17.24 13.77
N THR A 90 10.63 17.28 13.14
CA THR A 90 10.02 18.55 12.71
C THR A 90 8.52 18.46 12.93
N PRO A 91 7.88 19.47 13.53
CA PRO A 91 6.44 19.47 13.74
C PRO A 91 5.70 19.44 12.40
N SER A 92 4.62 18.66 12.36
CA SER A 92 3.71 18.63 11.22
C SER A 92 2.84 19.89 11.21
N THR A 93 2.89 20.64 10.11
CA THR A 93 2.03 21.83 9.90
C THR A 93 0.66 21.49 9.31
N HIS A 94 0.42 20.23 8.94
CA HIS A 94 -0.76 19.82 8.15
C HIS A 94 -1.53 18.60 8.66
N ALA A 95 -1.00 17.88 9.66
CA ALA A 95 -1.64 16.68 10.22
C ALA A 95 -1.42 16.59 11.73
N ALA A 96 -2.49 16.29 12.48
CA ALA A 96 -2.49 16.13 13.93
C ALA A 96 -1.79 14.86 14.46
N ARG A 97 -1.01 14.15 13.62
CA ARG A 97 -0.28 12.96 14.05
C ARG A 97 0.98 13.40 14.81
N PRO A 98 1.20 12.91 16.05
CA PRO A 98 2.45 13.12 16.77
C PRO A 98 3.61 12.63 15.91
N GLN A 99 4.59 13.50 15.70
CA GLN A 99 5.83 13.12 15.05
C GLN A 99 6.74 12.47 16.08
N VAL A 100 7.43 11.42 15.65
CA VAL A 100 8.44 10.75 16.48
C VAL A 100 9.80 11.14 15.90
N PRO A 101 10.80 11.41 16.75
CA PRO A 101 12.16 11.62 16.28
C PRO A 101 12.69 10.40 15.53
N SER A 102 13.58 10.64 14.56
CA SER A 102 14.32 9.57 13.89
C SER A 102 15.13 8.76 14.90
N ASP A 103 15.07 7.43 14.79
CA ASP A 103 15.90 6.48 15.55
C ASP A 103 16.56 5.49 14.59
N PRO A 104 17.60 5.94 13.84
CA PRO A 104 18.23 5.17 12.79
C PRO A 104 18.64 3.78 13.22
N GLY A 105 18.59 2.83 12.30
CA GLY A 105 19.16 1.50 12.50
C GLY A 105 19.96 1.04 11.31
N PHE A 106 21.16 0.53 11.59
CA PHE A 106 22.10 0.09 10.57
C PHE A 106 22.59 -1.31 10.93
N VAL A 107 22.42 -2.27 10.02
CA VAL A 107 22.69 -3.69 10.27
C VAL A 107 23.49 -4.31 9.14
N TRP A 108 24.34 -5.27 9.49
CA TRP A 108 25.10 -6.11 8.58
C TRP A 108 24.88 -7.58 8.92
N PHE A 109 24.64 -8.38 7.89
CA PHE A 109 24.47 -9.83 7.96
C PHE A 109 25.39 -10.51 6.95
N GLU A 110 26.26 -11.41 7.39
CA GLU A 110 27.01 -12.32 6.52
C GLU A 110 26.12 -13.45 6.00
N THR A 111 25.04 -13.77 6.74
CA THR A 111 24.00 -14.73 6.33
C THR A 111 22.63 -14.10 6.38
N LYS A 112 21.88 -14.21 5.28
CA LYS A 112 20.55 -13.61 5.16
C LYS A 112 19.59 -14.18 6.23
N PRO A 113 18.91 -13.33 7.02
CA PRO A 113 17.96 -13.76 8.04
C PRO A 113 16.70 -14.38 7.42
N ASN A 114 15.98 -15.17 8.23
CA ASN A 114 14.80 -15.89 7.77
C ASN A 114 13.67 -14.92 7.35
N VAL A 115 13.08 -15.17 6.17
CA VAL A 115 11.97 -14.39 5.60
C VAL A 115 10.74 -14.30 6.51
N ALA A 116 10.59 -15.22 7.47
CA ALA A 116 9.55 -15.14 8.50
C ALA A 116 9.58 -13.83 9.28
N PHE A 117 10.77 -13.25 9.52
CA PHE A 117 10.90 -11.96 10.19
C PHE A 117 10.28 -10.82 9.37
N TYR A 118 10.57 -10.76 8.07
CA TYR A 118 9.90 -9.83 7.15
C TYR A 118 8.38 -10.02 7.14
N ARG A 119 7.90 -11.27 7.06
CA ARG A 119 6.46 -11.58 7.05
C ARG A 119 5.73 -11.11 8.31
N LYS A 120 6.42 -11.13 9.47
CA LYS A 120 5.91 -10.54 10.71
C LYS A 120 5.91 -9.01 10.62
N ALA A 121 7.05 -8.40 10.29
CA ALA A 121 7.25 -6.96 10.25
C ALA A 121 6.38 -6.21 9.21
N VAL A 122 5.89 -6.89 8.18
CA VAL A 122 4.97 -6.30 7.18
C VAL A 122 3.49 -6.36 7.60
N LYS A 123 3.15 -7.17 8.61
CA LYS A 123 1.75 -7.42 9.05
C LYS A 123 1.42 -6.85 10.42
N GLU A 124 2.41 -6.67 11.30
CA GLU A 124 2.18 -6.24 12.68
C GLU A 124 3.37 -5.44 13.24
N ASP A 125 3.16 -4.82 14.41
CA ASP A 125 4.22 -4.19 15.18
C ASP A 125 5.19 -5.25 15.71
N VAL A 126 6.50 -5.04 15.52
CA VAL A 126 7.57 -5.94 15.98
C VAL A 126 8.42 -5.23 17.02
N SER A 127 8.92 -5.98 17.99
CA SER A 127 9.77 -5.44 19.05
C SER A 127 11.26 -5.65 18.74
N LEU A 128 12.11 -4.75 19.24
CA LEU A 128 13.56 -4.81 19.00
C LEU A 128 14.22 -6.13 19.45
N LYS A 129 13.68 -6.76 20.49
CA LYS A 129 14.13 -8.07 21.00
C LYS A 129 13.86 -9.23 20.03
N ASP A 130 12.94 -9.05 19.08
CA ASP A 130 12.59 -10.08 18.09
C ASP A 130 13.48 -9.99 16.83
N VAL A 131 14.35 -8.98 16.74
CA VAL A 131 15.24 -8.76 15.59
C VAL A 131 16.27 -9.90 15.54
N PRO A 132 16.43 -10.58 14.39
CA PRO A 132 17.48 -11.59 14.21
C PRO A 132 18.86 -11.00 14.51
N GLN A 133 19.72 -11.77 15.17
CA GLN A 133 21.05 -11.30 15.57
C GLN A 133 21.90 -10.98 14.32
N PRO A 134 22.31 -9.72 14.11
CA PRO A 134 23.21 -9.35 13.03
C PRO A 134 24.68 -9.58 13.42
N ASP A 135 25.55 -9.74 12.42
CA ASP A 135 27.00 -9.81 12.62
C ASP A 135 27.58 -8.47 13.09
N TRP A 136 26.93 -7.37 12.70
CA TRP A 136 27.19 -6.04 13.22
C TRP A 136 25.93 -5.17 13.16
N SER A 137 25.74 -4.32 14.17
CA SER A 137 24.68 -3.31 14.13
C SER A 137 24.94 -2.11 15.03
N ARG A 138 24.29 -0.99 14.68
CA ARG A 138 24.21 0.24 15.48
C ARG A 138 22.81 0.85 15.40
N GLY A 139 22.52 1.73 16.36
CA GLY A 139 21.24 2.44 16.45
C GLY A 139 20.15 1.74 17.25
N GLY A 140 18.93 2.27 17.16
CA GLY A 140 17.78 1.86 17.96
C GLY A 140 16.73 1.09 17.16
N GLU A 141 15.48 1.57 17.16
CA GLU A 141 14.34 0.87 16.58
C GLU A 141 14.42 0.68 15.06
N GLY A 142 15.13 1.55 14.32
CA GLY A 142 15.36 1.37 12.88
C GLY A 142 15.99 0.02 12.54
N LYS A 143 16.63 -0.68 13.50
CA LYS A 143 17.16 -2.04 13.28
C LYS A 143 16.07 -3.04 12.92
N ILE A 144 14.83 -2.83 13.39
CA ILE A 144 13.68 -3.67 13.05
C ILE A 144 13.44 -3.61 11.54
N GLY A 145 13.34 -2.41 10.98
CA GLY A 145 13.08 -2.26 9.56
C GLY A 145 14.28 -2.63 8.70
N ALA A 146 15.48 -2.23 9.11
CA ALA A 146 16.73 -2.59 8.44
C ALA A 146 16.89 -4.13 8.32
N ALA A 147 16.67 -4.86 9.42
CA ALA A 147 16.71 -6.33 9.40
C ALA A 147 15.55 -6.94 8.60
N ALA A 148 14.35 -6.33 8.61
CA ALA A 148 13.22 -6.80 7.82
C ALA A 148 13.46 -6.61 6.31
N ALA A 149 14.08 -5.51 5.90
CA ALA A 149 14.47 -5.27 4.51
C ALA A 149 15.54 -6.27 4.06
N VAL A 150 16.47 -6.64 4.93
CA VAL A 150 17.47 -7.69 4.66
C VAL A 150 16.82 -9.08 4.62
N ALA A 151 15.83 -9.37 5.47
CA ALA A 151 15.10 -10.65 5.48
C ALA A 151 14.18 -10.85 4.26
N TRP A 152 13.82 -9.77 3.55
CA TRP A 152 12.91 -9.86 2.41
C TRP A 152 13.51 -10.70 1.28
N SER A 153 12.69 -11.58 0.70
CA SER A 153 13.13 -12.57 -0.29
C SER A 153 13.57 -11.99 -1.65
N ASN A 154 13.50 -10.67 -1.83
CA ASN A 154 13.77 -9.99 -3.10
C ASN A 154 12.92 -10.52 -4.27
N ARG A 155 11.71 -11.02 -3.97
CA ARG A 155 10.71 -11.37 -4.99
C ARG A 155 9.97 -10.10 -5.38
N ALA A 156 10.62 -9.30 -6.21
CA ALA A 156 10.10 -8.01 -6.67
C ALA A 156 8.75 -8.22 -7.37
N THR A 157 7.72 -7.51 -6.92
CA THR A 157 6.47 -7.37 -7.66
C THR A 157 6.48 -6.14 -8.54
N THR A 158 7.24 -5.11 -8.13
CA THR A 158 7.36 -3.83 -8.81
C THR A 158 8.73 -3.20 -8.54
N TRP A 159 9.11 -2.27 -9.41
CA TRP A 159 10.34 -1.49 -9.35
C TRP A 159 10.00 -0.02 -9.10
N GLU A 160 10.83 0.67 -8.32
CA GLU A 160 10.71 2.11 -8.09
C GLU A 160 12.04 2.80 -8.37
N GLY A 161 12.05 3.68 -9.37
CA GLY A 161 13.15 4.59 -9.68
C GLY A 161 12.96 5.88 -8.92
N ILE A 162 13.94 6.30 -8.13
CA ILE A 162 13.90 7.53 -7.35
C ILE A 162 15.04 8.43 -7.80
N ALA A 163 14.73 9.70 -8.06
CA ALA A 163 15.71 10.75 -8.24
C ALA A 163 15.62 11.75 -7.08
N TRP A 164 16.75 12.33 -6.72
CA TRP A 164 16.85 13.34 -5.68
C TRP A 164 17.31 14.67 -6.26
N ARG A 165 16.93 15.77 -5.63
CA ARG A 165 17.43 17.12 -5.88
C ARG A 165 18.15 17.66 -4.65
N HIS A 166 18.83 18.78 -4.81
CA HIS A 166 19.30 19.55 -3.65
C HIS A 166 18.12 20.00 -2.80
N GLU A 167 18.33 20.12 -1.48
CA GLU A 167 17.30 20.63 -0.58
C GLU A 167 16.88 22.03 -1.01
N SER A 168 15.59 22.16 -1.27
CA SER A 168 14.95 23.40 -1.71
C SER A 168 13.47 23.32 -1.38
N ASP A 169 12.89 24.45 -1.01
CA ASP A 169 11.45 24.63 -0.83
C ASP A 169 10.72 24.95 -2.14
N ASP A 170 11.46 25.12 -3.24
CA ASP A 170 10.89 25.44 -4.55
C ASP A 170 9.98 24.33 -5.06
N VAL A 171 8.99 24.71 -5.86
CA VAL A 171 8.13 23.74 -6.55
C VAL A 171 8.98 22.89 -7.48
N ARG A 172 8.80 21.57 -7.40
CA ARG A 172 9.51 20.62 -8.26
C ARG A 172 9.13 20.85 -9.72
N ARG A 173 10.14 20.92 -10.59
CA ARG A 173 9.97 21.12 -12.02
C ARG A 173 10.29 19.82 -12.77
N LEU A 174 9.25 19.21 -13.33
CA LEU A 174 9.34 18.02 -14.19
C LEU A 174 8.80 18.36 -15.58
N ASP A 175 9.41 17.81 -16.62
CA ASP A 175 8.95 18.02 -17.99
C ASP A 175 7.60 17.33 -18.25
N GLU A 176 6.54 18.13 -18.40
CA GLU A 176 5.18 17.65 -18.63
C GLU A 176 5.03 16.84 -19.93
N THR A 177 5.81 17.15 -20.97
CA THR A 177 5.74 16.43 -22.25
C THR A 177 6.33 15.03 -22.08
N ALA A 178 7.49 14.92 -21.41
CA ALA A 178 8.07 13.63 -21.07
C ALA A 178 7.11 12.80 -20.20
N LEU A 179 6.48 13.42 -19.20
CA LEU A 179 5.48 12.74 -18.36
C LEU A 179 4.30 12.18 -19.16
N LEU A 180 3.78 12.92 -20.14
CA LEU A 180 2.69 12.46 -21.01
C LEU A 180 3.08 11.26 -21.88
N VAL A 181 4.34 11.17 -22.30
CA VAL A 181 4.84 10.00 -23.03
C VAL A 181 4.96 8.79 -22.10
N LEU A 182 5.53 8.99 -20.91
CA LEU A 182 5.72 7.92 -19.92
C LEU A 182 4.40 7.38 -19.36
N ASP A 183 3.35 8.20 -19.27
CA ASP A 183 2.02 7.78 -18.81
C ASP A 183 1.32 6.80 -19.77
N ARG A 184 1.79 6.69 -21.02
CA ARG A 184 1.25 5.77 -22.02
C ARG A 184 1.88 4.37 -21.95
N ASP A 185 2.97 4.21 -21.21
CA ASP A 185 3.61 2.91 -21.05
C ASP A 185 2.88 2.10 -19.97
N GLU A 186 2.15 1.06 -20.37
CA GLU A 186 1.37 0.20 -19.47
C GLU A 186 2.22 -0.52 -18.42
N ARG A 187 3.55 -0.60 -18.63
CA ARG A 187 4.50 -1.14 -17.65
C ARG A 187 4.74 -0.18 -16.50
N LEU A 188 4.37 1.10 -16.65
CA LEU A 188 4.47 2.15 -15.64
C LEU A 188 3.07 2.48 -15.13
N PHE A 189 2.89 2.60 -13.81
CA PHE A 189 1.54 2.79 -13.23
C PHE A 189 1.46 3.89 -12.17
N ALA A 190 2.48 4.74 -12.05
CA ALA A 190 2.51 5.85 -11.10
C ALA A 190 2.98 7.19 -11.71
N CYS A 191 2.83 7.38 -13.03
CA CYS A 191 3.28 8.59 -13.72
C CYS A 191 2.40 9.83 -13.42
N ARG A 192 1.08 9.68 -13.27
CA ARG A 192 0.18 10.82 -13.00
C ARG A 192 -1.12 10.43 -12.28
N ASP A 193 -1.72 11.37 -11.53
CA ASP A 193 -3.15 11.28 -11.15
C ASP A 193 -3.99 11.89 -12.28
N PRO A 194 -4.77 11.09 -13.03
CA PRO A 194 -5.58 11.57 -14.14
C PRO A 194 -6.68 12.55 -13.71
N ARG A 195 -7.02 12.64 -12.41
CA ARG A 195 -8.12 13.48 -11.91
C ARG A 195 -7.69 14.88 -11.46
N LYS A 196 -6.38 15.13 -11.33
CA LYS A 196 -5.90 16.38 -10.71
C LYS A 196 -4.80 17.12 -11.47
N GLY A 197 -4.34 16.62 -12.62
CA GLY A 197 -3.23 17.24 -13.35
C GLY A 197 -1.92 17.32 -12.54
N ARG A 198 -1.86 16.69 -11.36
CA ARG A 198 -0.73 16.71 -10.41
C ARG A 198 0.01 15.39 -10.53
N GLY A 199 1.33 15.44 -10.74
CA GLY A 199 2.16 14.24 -10.80
C GLY A 199 2.14 13.47 -9.48
N LEU A 200 1.93 12.15 -9.54
CA LEU A 200 2.10 11.23 -8.40
C LEU A 200 3.59 11.04 -8.04
N LEU A 201 4.46 11.50 -8.93
CA LEU A 201 5.90 11.32 -8.91
C LEU A 201 6.60 12.18 -7.87
N ALA A 202 6.11 13.39 -7.61
CA ALA A 202 6.80 14.41 -6.83
C ALA A 202 6.18 14.56 -5.43
N PRO A 203 6.90 14.25 -4.33
CA PRO A 203 6.42 14.56 -2.99
C PRO A 203 6.33 16.09 -2.78
N ARG A 204 5.53 16.51 -1.80
CA ARG A 204 5.43 17.92 -1.41
C ARG A 204 6.42 18.25 -0.28
N GLY A 205 6.79 19.53 -0.20
CA GLY A 205 7.62 20.07 0.88
C GLY A 205 9.11 19.86 0.65
N ALA A 206 9.86 20.05 1.73
CA ALA A 206 11.33 20.08 1.78
C ALA A 206 12.04 18.73 1.54
N SER A 207 11.29 17.66 1.24
CA SER A 207 11.90 16.36 0.95
C SER A 207 12.92 16.47 -0.20
N PRO A 208 14.05 15.76 -0.16
CA PRO A 208 15.04 15.80 -1.23
C PRO A 208 14.62 14.95 -2.46
N VAL A 209 13.56 14.15 -2.39
CA VAL A 209 13.10 13.34 -3.53
C VAL A 209 12.54 14.27 -4.61
N LEU A 210 13.14 14.27 -5.80
CA LEU A 210 12.66 15.01 -6.97
C LEU A 210 11.44 14.31 -7.58
N CYS A 211 11.60 13.04 -7.95
CA CYS A 211 10.54 12.22 -8.51
C CYS A 211 10.74 10.74 -8.17
N GLY A 212 9.64 9.97 -8.20
CA GLY A 212 9.65 8.50 -8.06
C GLY A 212 8.77 7.84 -9.11
N ILE A 213 9.35 7.11 -10.07
CA ILE A 213 8.63 6.38 -11.13
C ILE A 213 8.49 4.91 -10.72
N ARG A 214 7.28 4.34 -10.88
CA ARG A 214 7.02 2.92 -10.60
C ARG A 214 6.59 2.15 -11.83
N GLY A 215 7.04 0.91 -11.90
CA GLY A 215 6.65 0.00 -12.95
C GLY A 215 6.79 -1.48 -12.58
N THR A 216 6.31 -2.35 -13.47
CA THR A 216 6.39 -3.81 -13.32
C THR A 216 7.72 -4.37 -13.84
N GLU A 217 8.45 -3.59 -14.63
CA GLU A 217 9.73 -3.98 -15.24
C GLU A 217 10.86 -3.02 -14.84
N ARG A 218 12.00 -3.59 -14.45
CA ARG A 218 13.20 -2.84 -14.07
C ARG A 218 13.66 -1.90 -15.19
N GLN A 219 13.79 -2.44 -16.41
CA GLN A 219 14.34 -1.69 -17.54
C GLN A 219 13.42 -0.54 -17.94
N ALA A 220 12.10 -0.78 -17.98
CA ALA A 220 11.12 0.27 -18.25
C ALA A 220 11.23 1.44 -17.25
N VAL A 221 11.41 1.14 -15.96
CA VAL A 221 11.62 2.17 -14.93
C VAL A 221 12.94 2.91 -15.13
N ALA A 222 14.03 2.21 -15.46
CA ALA A 222 15.33 2.84 -15.72
C ALA A 222 15.28 3.78 -16.94
N ASP A 223 14.70 3.32 -18.04
CA ASP A 223 14.54 4.11 -19.27
C ASP A 223 13.64 5.32 -19.05
N ALA A 224 12.57 5.15 -18.27
CA ALA A 224 11.66 6.23 -17.90
C ALA A 224 12.34 7.31 -17.05
N MET A 225 13.14 6.89 -16.06
CA MET A 225 13.93 7.81 -15.25
C MET A 225 14.93 8.58 -16.10
N GLN A 226 15.65 7.90 -16.99
CA GLN A 226 16.59 8.55 -17.91
C GLN A 226 15.88 9.56 -18.82
N THR A 227 14.76 9.17 -19.43
CA THR A 227 13.96 10.02 -20.31
C THR A 227 13.48 11.28 -19.58
N LEU A 228 12.94 11.14 -18.36
CA LEU A 228 12.43 12.27 -17.60
C LEU A 228 13.54 13.22 -17.13
N LEU A 229 14.65 12.67 -16.64
CA LEU A 229 15.77 13.47 -16.11
C LEU A 229 16.57 14.19 -17.20
N GLN A 230 16.57 13.68 -18.44
CA GLN A 230 17.22 14.32 -19.58
C GLN A 230 16.32 15.35 -20.30
N ALA A 231 15.03 15.39 -19.97
CA ALA A 231 14.10 16.32 -20.59
C ALA A 231 14.38 17.77 -20.14
N ALA A 232 14.35 18.71 -21.09
CA ALA A 232 14.74 20.11 -20.86
C ALA A 232 13.88 20.82 -19.79
N GLY A 233 12.62 20.41 -19.62
CA GLY A 233 11.73 20.94 -18.59
C GLY A 233 12.03 20.44 -17.17
N THR A 234 12.82 19.38 -17.00
CA THR A 234 13.12 18.78 -15.69
C THR A 234 14.29 19.50 -15.01
N GLU A 235 14.21 19.74 -13.71
CA GLU A 235 15.34 20.27 -12.93
C GLU A 235 16.45 19.22 -12.71
N THR A 236 17.67 19.68 -12.44
CA THR A 236 18.82 18.80 -12.26
C THR A 236 18.67 17.91 -11.02
N ALA A 237 18.78 16.60 -11.23
CA ALA A 237 18.90 15.64 -10.15
C ALA A 237 20.35 15.53 -9.65
N ILE A 238 20.54 15.35 -8.35
CA ILE A 238 21.85 15.09 -7.72
C ILE A 238 22.25 13.62 -7.79
N GLY A 239 21.29 12.75 -8.10
CA GLY A 239 21.46 11.32 -8.17
C GLY A 239 20.15 10.63 -8.47
N GLN A 240 20.24 9.38 -8.90
CA GLN A 240 19.09 8.50 -9.09
C GLN A 240 19.44 7.06 -8.77
N ARG A 241 18.44 6.24 -8.44
CA ARG A 241 18.61 4.81 -8.21
C ARG A 241 17.30 4.07 -8.46
N VAL A 242 17.40 2.88 -9.03
CA VAL A 242 16.28 1.95 -9.19
C VAL A 242 16.32 0.93 -8.06
N PHE A 243 15.17 0.70 -7.42
CA PHE A 243 15.01 -0.24 -6.34
C PHE A 243 14.06 -1.38 -6.72
N SER A 244 14.42 -2.60 -6.34
CA SER A 244 13.49 -3.72 -6.26
C SER A 244 12.56 -3.52 -5.07
N THR A 245 11.25 -3.71 -5.23
CA THR A 245 10.30 -3.40 -4.15
C THR A 245 9.22 -4.46 -3.94
N ASN A 246 8.69 -4.50 -2.72
CA ASN A 246 7.49 -5.27 -2.37
C ASN A 246 6.19 -4.46 -2.60
N GLN A 247 6.26 -3.31 -3.26
CA GLN A 247 5.08 -2.49 -3.47
C GLN A 247 4.11 -3.20 -4.42
N GLY A 248 2.82 -3.07 -4.12
CA GLY A 248 1.77 -3.82 -4.80
C GLY A 248 1.77 -5.33 -4.56
N SER A 249 2.51 -5.86 -3.58
CA SER A 249 2.52 -7.31 -3.32
C SER A 249 1.28 -7.81 -2.56
N GLY A 250 0.66 -6.95 -1.74
CA GLY A 250 -0.38 -7.36 -0.80
C GLY A 250 0.14 -8.14 0.41
N ASP A 251 1.46 -8.16 0.67
CA ASP A 251 2.06 -8.94 1.76
C ASP A 251 1.54 -8.54 3.16
N HIS A 252 1.03 -7.31 3.33
CA HIS A 252 0.42 -6.84 4.57
C HIS A 252 -1.00 -7.36 4.79
N LEU A 253 -1.66 -7.87 3.75
CA LEU A 253 -3.05 -8.29 3.81
C LEU A 253 -3.15 -9.74 4.32
N ASN A 254 -4.26 -9.99 4.99
CA ASN A 254 -4.75 -11.33 5.23
C ASN A 254 -5.74 -11.73 4.12
N PRO A 255 -6.05 -13.02 3.96
CA PRO A 255 -7.07 -13.46 3.03
C PRO A 255 -8.40 -12.72 3.21
N PRO A 256 -9.21 -12.56 2.15
CA PRO A 256 -10.50 -11.87 2.22
C PRO A 256 -11.40 -12.42 3.30
N LEU A 257 -12.06 -11.54 4.03
CA LEU A 257 -13.14 -11.90 4.95
C LEU A 257 -14.46 -11.78 4.20
N GLN A 258 -15.29 -12.82 4.24
CA GLN A 258 -16.67 -12.75 3.76
C GLN A 258 -17.59 -12.47 4.94
N SER A 259 -18.61 -11.63 4.72
CA SER A 259 -19.52 -11.20 5.79
C SER A 259 -20.87 -10.78 5.22
N ILE A 260 -21.88 -10.75 6.08
CA ILE A 260 -23.22 -10.26 5.78
C ILE A 260 -23.40 -8.89 6.42
N VAL A 261 -23.84 -7.91 5.62
CA VAL A 261 -24.14 -6.56 6.10
C VAL A 261 -25.40 -6.59 6.96
N GLU A 262 -25.32 -6.07 8.17
CA GLU A 262 -26.44 -5.91 9.10
C GLU A 262 -26.96 -4.47 9.10
N LYS A 263 -26.05 -3.50 8.97
CA LYS A 263 -26.38 -2.08 8.95
C LYS A 263 -25.32 -1.27 8.19
N THR A 264 -25.76 -0.25 7.47
CA THR A 264 -24.89 0.72 6.80
C THR A 264 -25.10 2.10 7.39
N GLU A 265 -24.02 2.75 7.82
CA GLU A 265 -24.05 4.08 8.43
C GLU A 265 -23.07 5.02 7.72
N VAL A 266 -23.58 6.14 7.20
CA VAL A 266 -22.73 7.21 6.67
C VAL A 266 -22.39 8.17 7.81
N ILE A 267 -21.11 8.24 8.16
CA ILE A 267 -20.58 9.04 9.27
C ILE A 267 -20.15 10.42 8.76
N GLN A 268 -20.09 11.41 9.66
CA GLN A 268 -19.58 12.74 9.40
C GLN A 268 -18.22 12.70 8.67
N GLY A 269 -18.05 13.56 7.66
CA GLY A 269 -16.88 13.56 6.78
C GLY A 269 -16.99 12.60 5.58
N GLY A 270 -18.11 11.88 5.45
CA GLY A 270 -18.41 11.02 4.30
C GLY A 270 -17.84 9.61 4.39
N HIS A 271 -17.35 9.20 5.57
CA HIS A 271 -16.97 7.83 5.85
C HIS A 271 -18.19 6.92 5.91
N VAL A 272 -18.02 5.62 5.67
CA VAL A 272 -19.09 4.63 5.80
C VAL A 272 -18.63 3.55 6.78
N ALA A 273 -19.46 3.26 7.77
CA ALA A 273 -19.34 2.10 8.63
C ALA A 273 -20.38 1.06 8.20
N LEU A 274 -19.91 -0.17 7.96
CA LEU A 274 -20.73 -1.34 7.77
C LEU A 274 -20.68 -2.14 9.07
N GLN A 275 -21.82 -2.30 9.73
CA GLN A 275 -21.97 -3.30 10.76
C GLN A 275 -22.23 -4.63 10.06
N THR A 276 -21.42 -5.64 10.40
CA THR A 276 -21.46 -6.96 9.77
C THR A 276 -21.41 -8.04 10.83
N ASP A 277 -21.76 -9.26 10.46
CA ASP A 277 -21.65 -10.44 11.33
C ASP A 277 -20.19 -10.78 11.73
N GLN A 278 -19.19 -10.12 11.10
CA GLN A 278 -17.77 -10.20 11.45
C GLN A 278 -17.22 -8.90 12.07
N GLY A 279 -18.11 -8.03 12.57
CA GLY A 279 -17.77 -6.76 13.23
C GLY A 279 -17.82 -5.55 12.29
N THR A 280 -17.31 -4.40 12.77
CA THR A 280 -17.38 -3.13 12.02
C THR A 280 -16.36 -3.10 10.89
N TRP A 281 -16.79 -2.79 9.68
CA TRP A 281 -15.91 -2.48 8.54
C TRP A 281 -16.02 -1.01 8.17
N LEU A 282 -14.89 -0.35 7.92
CA LEU A 282 -14.79 1.09 7.69
C LEU A 282 -14.27 1.38 6.28
N ALA A 283 -15.11 2.05 5.48
CA ALA A 283 -14.70 2.66 4.23
C ALA A 283 -14.52 4.17 4.42
N PHE A 284 -13.28 4.63 4.49
CA PHE A 284 -13.00 6.05 4.69
C PHE A 284 -13.31 6.88 3.44
N ALA A 285 -13.79 8.13 3.58
CA ALA A 285 -14.10 9.02 2.45
C ALA A 285 -13.03 9.09 1.33
N PRO A 286 -11.72 9.06 1.62
CA PRO A 286 -10.72 9.03 0.55
C PRO A 286 -10.78 7.76 -0.34
N SER A 287 -11.36 6.65 0.12
CA SER A 287 -11.34 5.37 -0.60
C SER A 287 -12.17 5.35 -1.91
N GLY A 288 -12.91 6.42 -2.22
CA GLY A 288 -13.56 6.59 -3.53
C GLY A 288 -14.58 5.49 -3.82
N LYS A 289 -14.31 4.65 -4.84
CA LYS A 289 -15.21 3.58 -5.28
C LYS A 289 -15.58 2.60 -4.16
N VAL A 290 -14.64 2.32 -3.24
CA VAL A 290 -14.92 1.44 -2.09
C VAL A 290 -16.01 2.06 -1.21
N ARG A 291 -15.88 3.35 -0.87
CA ARG A 291 -16.88 4.08 -0.08
C ARG A 291 -18.21 4.20 -0.83
N GLU A 292 -18.18 4.43 -2.15
CA GLU A 292 -19.36 4.50 -2.99
C GLU A 292 -20.16 3.18 -2.94
N VAL A 293 -19.52 2.05 -3.20
CA VAL A 293 -20.16 0.73 -3.10
C VAL A 293 -20.67 0.51 -1.68
N ALA A 294 -19.83 0.75 -0.67
CA ALA A 294 -20.21 0.58 0.74
C ALA A 294 -21.47 1.38 1.11
N SER A 295 -21.61 2.62 0.63
CA SER A 295 -22.76 3.48 0.95
C SER A 295 -24.10 3.00 0.39
N HIS A 296 -24.09 2.10 -0.61
CA HIS A 296 -25.30 1.54 -1.23
C HIS A 296 -25.64 0.14 -0.72
N LEU A 297 -24.82 -0.42 0.18
CA LEU A 297 -25.09 -1.70 0.80
C LEU A 297 -26.26 -1.60 1.78
N CYS A 298 -27.06 -2.64 1.84
CA CYS A 298 -28.25 -2.78 2.66
C CYS A 298 -28.15 -4.05 3.53
N PRO A 299 -28.95 -4.14 4.60
CA PRO A 299 -29.01 -5.36 5.41
C PRO A 299 -29.30 -6.61 4.57
N GLY A 300 -28.55 -7.68 4.80
CA GLY A 300 -28.62 -8.95 4.07
C GLY A 300 -27.72 -9.04 2.83
N ASP A 301 -26.99 -7.99 2.47
CA ASP A 301 -25.97 -8.08 1.41
C ASP A 301 -24.78 -8.93 1.86
N VAL A 302 -24.32 -9.83 0.98
CA VAL A 302 -23.12 -10.63 1.18
C VAL A 302 -21.95 -9.94 0.50
N VAL A 303 -20.89 -9.68 1.26
CA VAL A 303 -19.72 -8.93 0.80
C VAL A 303 -18.41 -9.64 1.16
N GLN A 304 -17.35 -9.34 0.42
CA GLN A 304 -15.98 -9.68 0.77
C GLN A 304 -15.14 -8.42 0.96
N GLY A 305 -14.41 -8.37 2.07
CA GLY A 305 -13.55 -7.26 2.45
C GLY A 305 -12.08 -7.66 2.50
N LEU A 306 -11.22 -6.78 2.00
CA LEU A 306 -9.78 -6.81 2.22
C LEU A 306 -9.36 -5.53 2.92
N GLY A 307 -8.50 -5.64 3.92
CA GLY A 307 -8.07 -4.49 4.68
C GLY A 307 -7.23 -4.84 5.89
N LEU A 308 -7.08 -3.87 6.78
CA LEU A 308 -6.30 -4.00 7.99
C LEU A 308 -7.18 -3.81 9.23
N LEU A 309 -7.04 -4.69 10.22
CA LEU A 309 -7.75 -4.58 11.48
C LEU A 309 -7.10 -3.54 12.38
N SER A 310 -7.88 -2.55 12.80
CA SER A 310 -7.45 -1.51 13.74
C SER A 310 -8.18 -1.69 15.07
N GLY A 311 -7.43 -1.68 16.17
CA GLY A 311 -7.97 -1.59 17.53
C GLY A 311 -7.94 -0.18 18.12
N LYS A 312 -7.73 0.86 17.30
CA LYS A 312 -7.70 2.25 17.79
C LYS A 312 -9.12 2.72 18.11
N GLN A 313 -9.32 3.18 19.34
CA GLN A 313 -10.61 3.70 19.81
C GLN A 313 -11.21 4.73 18.84
N GLY A 314 -12.50 4.55 18.52
CA GLY A 314 -13.24 5.37 17.55
C GLY A 314 -12.96 5.04 16.07
N ARG A 315 -12.02 4.14 15.78
CA ARG A 315 -11.73 3.60 14.43
C ARG A 315 -11.49 2.09 14.50
N GLU A 316 -12.22 1.42 15.37
CA GLU A 316 -12.11 -0.02 15.57
C GLU A 316 -12.75 -0.78 14.42
N GLY A 317 -12.14 -1.89 14.02
CA GLY A 317 -12.64 -2.75 12.96
C GLY A 317 -11.76 -2.80 11.70
N LEU A 318 -12.30 -3.36 10.63
CA LEU A 318 -11.59 -3.59 9.37
C LEU A 318 -11.53 -2.32 8.53
N HIS A 319 -10.34 -1.78 8.31
CA HIS A 319 -10.12 -0.62 7.43
C HIS A 319 -10.01 -1.11 5.98
N LEU A 320 -11.08 -0.94 5.21
CA LEU A 320 -11.20 -1.50 3.86
C LEU A 320 -10.20 -0.87 2.88
N GLU A 321 -9.38 -1.71 2.26
CA GLU A 321 -8.52 -1.41 1.10
C GLU A 321 -9.13 -1.92 -0.21
N ALA A 322 -10.00 -2.94 -0.13
CA ALA A 322 -10.85 -3.36 -1.23
C ALA A 322 -12.16 -3.96 -0.71
N LEU A 323 -13.19 -3.93 -1.54
CA LEU A 323 -14.52 -4.46 -1.23
C LEU A 323 -15.08 -5.16 -2.48
N SER A 324 -15.81 -6.24 -2.29
CA SER A 324 -16.58 -6.89 -3.34
C SER A 324 -17.99 -7.17 -2.84
N HIS A 325 -19.01 -6.69 -3.57
CA HIS A 325 -20.40 -7.04 -3.33
C HIS A 325 -20.74 -8.29 -4.13
N LEU A 326 -21.09 -9.37 -3.45
CA LEU A 326 -21.32 -10.68 -4.06
C LEU A 326 -22.79 -10.92 -4.39
N SER A 327 -23.66 -10.72 -3.41
CA SER A 327 -25.09 -10.96 -3.54
C SER A 327 -25.88 -10.19 -2.48
N GLY A 328 -27.21 -10.26 -2.54
CA GLY A 328 -28.07 -9.62 -1.55
C GLY A 328 -29.56 -9.70 -1.92
N PRO A 329 -30.43 -9.16 -1.07
CA PRO A 329 -31.87 -9.14 -1.33
C PRO A 329 -32.19 -8.29 -2.57
N LEU A 330 -33.31 -8.65 -3.23
CA LEU A 330 -33.83 -7.93 -4.40
C LEU A 330 -33.98 -6.43 -4.12
N ARG A 331 -33.59 -5.60 -5.08
CA ARG A 331 -33.74 -4.14 -5.05
C ARG A 331 -35.04 -3.71 -5.71
N ASN A 332 -35.51 -2.49 -5.42
CA ASN A 332 -36.68 -1.87 -6.06
C ASN A 332 -37.91 -2.79 -6.11
N VAL A 333 -38.15 -3.47 -4.99
CA VAL A 333 -39.14 -4.52 -4.84
C VAL A 333 -40.54 -3.98 -5.15
N ARG A 334 -41.23 -4.62 -6.10
CA ARG A 334 -42.51 -4.18 -6.65
C ARG A 334 -43.42 -5.35 -6.96
N ARG A 335 -44.72 -5.09 -7.04
CA ARG A 335 -45.68 -6.11 -7.48
C ARG A 335 -45.49 -6.43 -8.98
N PRO A 336 -45.68 -7.69 -9.40
CA PRO A 336 -45.60 -8.07 -10.81
C PRO A 336 -46.65 -7.35 -11.66
N LYS A 337 -46.39 -7.31 -12.96
CA LYS A 337 -47.38 -6.89 -13.95
C LYS A 337 -48.29 -8.06 -14.29
N CYS A 338 -49.56 -7.78 -14.56
CA CYS A 338 -50.52 -8.79 -14.96
C CYS A 338 -50.16 -9.34 -16.36
N PRO A 339 -50.04 -10.68 -16.52
CA PRO A 339 -49.67 -11.27 -17.81
C PRO A 339 -50.72 -11.03 -18.91
N SER A 340 -51.98 -10.76 -18.54
CA SER A 340 -53.08 -10.59 -19.51
C SER A 340 -53.27 -9.15 -20.00
N CYS A 341 -52.92 -8.13 -19.21
CA CYS A 341 -53.21 -6.73 -19.57
C CYS A 341 -52.11 -5.72 -19.19
N ASP A 342 -50.93 -6.21 -18.78
CA ASP A 342 -49.73 -5.45 -18.40
C ASP A 342 -49.91 -4.40 -17.27
N LYS A 343 -51.10 -4.31 -16.67
CA LYS A 343 -51.36 -3.44 -15.50
C LYS A 343 -50.73 -4.03 -14.24
N ARG A 344 -50.20 -3.15 -13.38
CA ARG A 344 -49.61 -3.53 -12.08
C ARG A 344 -50.66 -4.22 -11.20
N MET A 345 -50.33 -5.40 -10.67
CA MET A 345 -51.22 -6.14 -9.77
C MET A 345 -51.19 -5.56 -8.35
N LYS A 346 -52.27 -5.72 -7.59
CA LYS A 346 -52.39 -5.29 -6.18
C LYS A 346 -52.72 -6.48 -5.29
N SER A 347 -52.46 -6.36 -3.98
CA SER A 347 -52.90 -7.38 -3.01
C SER A 347 -54.43 -7.49 -3.02
N ALA A 348 -54.93 -8.73 -2.97
CA ALA A 348 -56.35 -9.02 -2.84
C ALA A 348 -56.83 -9.11 -1.36
N GLY A 349 -55.90 -8.98 -0.40
CA GLY A 349 -56.15 -9.19 1.02
C GLY A 349 -55.12 -10.16 1.62
N LYS A 350 -55.11 -10.28 2.96
CA LYS A 350 -54.24 -11.23 3.67
C LYS A 350 -54.51 -12.64 3.15
N GLU A 351 -53.46 -13.34 2.71
CA GLU A 351 -53.51 -14.72 2.18
C GLU A 351 -54.40 -14.92 0.93
N GLN A 352 -54.82 -13.85 0.25
CA GLN A 352 -55.67 -13.95 -0.95
C GLN A 352 -54.91 -13.74 -2.28
N GLY A 353 -53.58 -13.61 -2.22
CA GLY A 353 -52.74 -13.43 -3.40
C GLY A 353 -52.82 -12.02 -4.00
N LEU A 354 -52.48 -11.94 -5.28
CA LEU A 354 -52.54 -10.72 -6.07
C LEU A 354 -53.75 -10.73 -7.00
N ARG A 355 -54.34 -9.57 -7.24
CA ARG A 355 -55.42 -9.38 -8.22
C ARG A 355 -55.12 -8.20 -9.14
N CYS A 356 -55.42 -8.38 -10.42
CA CYS A 356 -55.46 -7.29 -11.40
C CYS A 356 -56.83 -6.60 -11.37
N LEU A 357 -56.86 -5.28 -11.15
CA LEU A 357 -58.10 -4.51 -11.19
C LEU A 357 -58.67 -4.33 -12.60
N GLY A 358 -57.85 -4.49 -13.64
CA GLY A 358 -58.28 -4.28 -15.03
C GLY A 358 -59.01 -5.47 -15.64
N CYS A 359 -58.54 -6.70 -15.39
CA CYS A 359 -59.08 -7.92 -16.01
C CYS A 359 -59.47 -9.00 -14.99
N GLY A 360 -59.26 -8.77 -13.69
CA GLY A 360 -59.61 -9.73 -12.64
C GLY A 360 -58.62 -10.89 -12.43
N HIS A 361 -57.58 -11.02 -13.26
CA HIS A 361 -56.55 -12.07 -13.14
C HIS A 361 -55.97 -12.14 -11.72
N ARG A 362 -55.73 -13.35 -11.23
CA ARG A 362 -55.16 -13.65 -9.91
C ARG A 362 -53.81 -14.37 -10.05
N ASP A 363 -52.90 -14.06 -9.15
CA ASP A 363 -51.55 -14.61 -9.10
C ASP A 363 -51.15 -14.83 -7.63
N GLU A 364 -50.09 -15.61 -7.38
CA GLU A 364 -49.55 -15.85 -6.04
C GLU A 364 -49.05 -14.55 -5.40
N ASP A 365 -49.07 -14.48 -4.07
CA ASP A 365 -48.52 -13.33 -3.34
C ASP A 365 -46.99 -13.32 -3.43
N ARG A 366 -46.49 -12.70 -4.49
CA ARG A 366 -45.06 -12.58 -4.74
C ARG A 366 -44.62 -11.15 -4.98
N TRP A 367 -43.33 -10.95 -4.76
CA TRP A 367 -42.64 -9.73 -5.06
C TRP A 367 -41.59 -10.01 -6.13
N ILE A 368 -41.45 -9.07 -7.06
CA ILE A 368 -40.34 -9.07 -8.02
C ILE A 368 -39.47 -7.86 -7.75
N GLY A 369 -38.19 -7.95 -8.07
CA GLY A 369 -37.26 -6.86 -7.90
C GLY A 369 -36.03 -7.09 -8.76
N ASP A 370 -35.11 -6.14 -8.69
CA ASP A 370 -33.89 -6.18 -9.48
C ASP A 370 -32.85 -6.98 -8.69
N ALA A 371 -32.27 -8.01 -9.30
CA ALA A 371 -31.22 -8.81 -8.67
C ALA A 371 -29.96 -7.98 -8.44
N VAL A 372 -29.26 -8.23 -7.34
CA VAL A 372 -27.95 -7.65 -7.10
C VAL A 372 -26.97 -8.18 -8.15
N ILE A 373 -26.27 -7.27 -8.82
CA ILE A 373 -25.21 -7.61 -9.76
C ILE A 373 -23.89 -7.57 -8.99
N PRO A 374 -23.10 -8.66 -8.97
CA PRO A 374 -21.81 -8.67 -8.31
C PRO A 374 -20.88 -7.60 -8.88
N THR A 375 -20.19 -6.85 -8.01
CA THR A 375 -19.35 -5.71 -8.45
C THR A 375 -17.96 -6.13 -8.92
N GLY A 376 -17.54 -7.36 -8.63
CA GLY A 376 -16.11 -7.70 -8.58
C GLY A 376 -15.39 -6.92 -7.46
N TRP A 377 -14.05 -6.94 -7.47
CA TRP A 377 -13.25 -6.18 -6.51
C TRP A 377 -13.19 -4.70 -6.88
N VAL A 378 -13.61 -3.82 -5.97
CA VAL A 378 -13.40 -2.38 -6.08
C VAL A 378 -12.28 -1.92 -5.14
N GLN A 379 -11.48 -0.98 -5.61
CA GLN A 379 -10.33 -0.41 -4.88
C GLN A 379 -10.34 1.12 -4.91
N PRO A 380 -9.62 1.77 -3.98
CA PRO A 380 -9.33 3.19 -4.08
C PRO A 380 -8.63 3.53 -5.41
N PRO A 381 -8.74 4.79 -5.86
CA PRO A 381 -7.89 5.28 -6.94
C PRO A 381 -6.40 5.15 -6.57
N LEU A 382 -5.54 5.02 -7.58
CA LEU A 382 -4.10 4.73 -7.39
C LEU A 382 -3.41 5.71 -6.44
N ASP A 383 -3.78 7.00 -6.48
CA ASP A 383 -3.27 8.07 -5.61
C ASP A 383 -3.56 7.89 -4.11
N ARG A 384 -4.50 6.99 -3.78
CA ARG A 384 -5.00 6.74 -2.41
C ARG A 384 -4.86 5.28 -1.99
N ARG A 385 -4.33 4.42 -2.86
CA ARG A 385 -3.94 3.07 -2.47
C ARG A 385 -2.72 3.15 -1.55
N ARG A 386 -2.64 2.22 -0.59
CA ARG A 386 -1.40 2.05 0.18
C ARG A 386 -0.31 1.52 -0.73
N HIS A 387 0.96 1.78 -0.39
CA HIS A 387 2.10 1.33 -1.18
C HIS A 387 2.12 -0.18 -1.44
N LEU A 388 1.68 -0.99 -0.47
CA LEU A 388 1.63 -2.44 -0.57
C LEU A 388 0.35 -2.98 -1.24
N ALA A 389 -0.66 -2.14 -1.49
CA ALA A 389 -1.94 -2.61 -2.01
C ALA A 389 -1.78 -3.15 -3.45
N PRO A 390 -2.12 -4.43 -3.70
CA PRO A 390 -1.97 -5.04 -5.01
C PRO A 390 -2.99 -4.49 -6.00
N ASP A 391 -2.74 -4.66 -7.30
CA ASP A 391 -3.76 -4.38 -8.29
C ASP A 391 -4.72 -5.57 -8.42
N LEU A 392 -5.99 -5.34 -8.06
CA LEU A 392 -7.02 -6.39 -8.05
C LEU A 392 -7.83 -6.44 -9.35
N SER A 393 -7.48 -5.62 -10.35
CA SER A 393 -8.15 -5.61 -11.66
C SER A 393 -8.11 -6.98 -12.37
N LYS A 394 -7.07 -7.78 -12.09
CA LYS A 394 -6.85 -9.12 -12.64
C LYS A 394 -7.25 -10.25 -11.66
N GLY A 395 -7.84 -9.91 -10.53
CA GLY A 395 -8.19 -10.86 -9.46
C GLY A 395 -7.25 -10.78 -8.25
N LEU A 396 -7.41 -11.72 -7.31
CA LEU A 396 -6.60 -11.78 -6.10
C LEU A 396 -5.21 -12.37 -6.41
N PRO A 397 -4.12 -11.81 -5.86
CA PRO A 397 -2.82 -12.47 -5.85
C PRO A 397 -2.89 -13.85 -5.22
N ASP A 398 -2.06 -14.80 -5.66
CA ASP A 398 -2.07 -16.19 -5.17
C ASP A 398 -1.97 -16.29 -3.64
N GLY A 399 -1.15 -15.43 -3.00
CA GLY A 399 -1.00 -15.39 -1.54
C GLY A 399 -2.23 -14.91 -0.77
N LEU A 400 -3.20 -14.30 -1.45
CA LEU A 400 -4.48 -13.84 -0.91
C LEU A 400 -5.66 -14.69 -1.39
N SER A 401 -5.44 -15.56 -2.38
CA SER A 401 -6.47 -16.46 -2.87
C SER A 401 -6.71 -17.57 -1.84
N LEU A 402 -7.98 -17.79 -1.51
CA LEU A 402 -8.42 -18.97 -0.75
C LEU A 402 -8.38 -20.22 -1.65
N ARG A 403 -7.24 -20.54 -2.29
CA ARG A 403 -7.12 -21.83 -2.98
C ARG A 403 -6.89 -22.92 -1.92
N ASP A 404 -7.96 -23.66 -1.67
CA ASP A 404 -8.03 -25.01 -1.13
C ASP A 404 -7.08 -25.33 0.04
N LYS A 405 -7.51 -24.94 1.26
CA LYS A 405 -7.27 -25.79 2.44
C LYS A 405 -8.26 -26.96 2.42
N ALA A 406 -8.27 -27.75 1.34
CA ALA A 406 -8.79 -29.11 1.44
C ALA A 406 -7.66 -29.92 2.12
N PRO A 407 -7.89 -30.54 3.29
CA PRO A 407 -6.91 -31.50 3.80
C PRO A 407 -6.85 -32.63 2.79
N THR A 408 -5.69 -32.81 2.14
CA THR A 408 -5.36 -34.09 1.54
C THR A 408 -5.30 -35.09 2.70
N SER A 409 -6.40 -35.82 2.89
CA SER A 409 -6.47 -36.97 3.76
C SER A 409 -5.42 -37.98 3.30
N SER A 410 -4.42 -38.18 4.15
CA SER A 410 -3.59 -39.39 4.17
C SER A 410 -4.44 -40.61 4.53
#